data_AF-A0A2A4YRL8-F1
#
_entry.id   AF-A0A2A4YRL8-F1
#
_cell.length_a   1.000
_cell.length_b   1.000
_cell.length_c   1.000
_cell.angle_alpha   90.00
_cell.angle_beta   90.00
_cell.angle_gamma   90.00
#
_symmetry.space_group_name_H-M   'P 1'
#
loop_
_entity.id
_entity.type
_entity.pdbx_description
1 polymer ?
#
loop_
_entity_poly.entity_id
_entity_poly.type
_entity_poly.pdbx_seq_one_letter_code
_entity_poly.pdbx_strand_id
1 'polypeptide(L)'
;MIEREYLDVNTIAKTNEMSARNVRKIINKIKHKKSKDLLYKDKLDQWQVHHLLLPEFKRKRNKIVKHYALTIDPCCDYSNKDIDEIMQFVFTQTGDENLEINYTIEKKKANNQNHIHCYIKSNQKRKLLQCVKLAFTKTNYYENDIYDLEGWKRYITKDGNPINTIKN
;
A
#
# COMPACT_ATOMS: atom_id res chain seq x y z
N MET A 1 -3.94 -37.37 -7.12
CA MET A 1 -5.04 -36.43 -7.49
C MET A 1 -4.94 -36.19 -8.98
N ILE A 2 -6.03 -36.35 -9.72
CA ILE A 2 -6.05 -35.97 -11.14
C ILE A 2 -6.05 -34.44 -11.18
N GLU A 3 -4.93 -33.82 -11.52
CA GLU A 3 -4.90 -32.39 -11.79
C GLU A 3 -5.74 -32.16 -13.05
N ARG A 4 -6.89 -31.50 -12.88
CA ARG A 4 -7.68 -31.09 -14.04
C ARG A 4 -6.85 -30.10 -14.85
N GLU A 5 -6.63 -30.42 -16.12
CA GLU A 5 -5.81 -29.63 -17.03
C GLU A 5 -6.32 -28.17 -17.11
N TYR A 6 -7.64 -28.02 -17.10
CA TYR A 6 -8.36 -26.74 -17.07
C TYR A 6 -9.21 -26.60 -15.83
N LEU A 7 -9.27 -25.36 -15.32
CA LEU A 7 -9.99 -24.99 -14.13
C LEU A 7 -10.96 -23.86 -14.47
N ASP A 8 -12.18 -23.95 -13.94
CA ASP A 8 -13.17 -22.89 -14.04
C ASP A 8 -12.88 -21.76 -13.04
N VAL A 9 -13.56 -20.63 -13.25
CA VAL A 9 -13.44 -19.45 -12.39
C VAL A 9 -13.73 -19.74 -10.92
N ASN A 10 -14.70 -20.62 -10.63
CA ASN A 10 -15.15 -20.91 -9.28
C ASN A 10 -14.12 -21.77 -8.51
N THR A 11 -13.48 -22.69 -9.23
CA THR A 11 -12.43 -23.57 -8.73
C THR A 11 -11.20 -22.74 -8.38
N ILE A 12 -10.76 -21.87 -9.30
CA ILE A 12 -9.63 -20.94 -9.05
C ILE A 12 -9.92 -20.01 -7.87
N ALA A 13 -11.15 -19.49 -7.80
CA ALA A 13 -11.59 -18.62 -6.72
C ALA A 13 -11.49 -19.30 -5.34
N LYS A 14 -11.96 -20.55 -5.24
CA LYS A 14 -11.88 -21.35 -4.01
C LYS A 14 -10.43 -21.69 -3.65
N THR A 15 -9.65 -22.21 -4.59
CA THR A 15 -8.26 -22.65 -4.35
C THR A 15 -7.34 -21.49 -3.96
N ASN A 16 -7.58 -20.27 -4.49
CA ASN A 16 -6.73 -19.10 -4.22
C ASN A 16 -7.37 -18.09 -3.27
N GLU A 17 -8.41 -18.47 -2.54
CA GLU A 17 -9.11 -17.64 -1.55
C GLU A 17 -9.45 -16.22 -2.07
N MET A 18 -10.00 -16.15 -3.28
CA MET A 18 -10.36 -14.89 -3.93
C MET A 18 -11.76 -14.93 -4.53
N SER A 19 -12.36 -13.76 -4.73
CA SER A 19 -13.69 -13.69 -5.35
C SER A 19 -13.64 -14.04 -6.84
N ALA A 20 -14.72 -14.66 -7.36
CA ALA A 20 -14.89 -14.91 -8.80
C ALA A 20 -14.75 -13.63 -9.64
N ARG A 21 -15.13 -12.48 -9.09
CA ARG A 21 -14.94 -11.15 -9.71
C ARG A 21 -13.45 -10.83 -9.91
N ASN A 22 -12.61 -11.10 -8.91
CA ASN A 22 -11.16 -10.87 -9.01
C ASN A 22 -10.52 -11.82 -10.02
N VAL A 23 -10.91 -13.09 -10.05
CA VAL A 23 -10.46 -14.06 -11.07
C VAL A 23 -10.79 -13.55 -12.48
N ARG A 24 -12.05 -13.15 -12.74
CA ARG A 24 -12.46 -12.57 -14.03
C ARG A 24 -11.69 -11.29 -14.38
N LYS A 25 -11.36 -10.46 -13.39
CA LYS A 25 -10.54 -9.25 -13.58
C LYS A 25 -9.11 -9.60 -14.02
N ILE A 26 -8.52 -10.65 -13.46
CA ILE A 26 -7.18 -11.14 -13.87
C ILE A 26 -7.26 -11.72 -15.29
N ILE A 27 -8.24 -12.59 -15.56
CA ILE A 27 -8.50 -13.15 -16.91
C ILE A 27 -8.58 -12.04 -17.97
N ASN A 28 -9.38 -11.01 -17.72
CA ASN A 28 -9.55 -9.90 -18.68
C ASN A 28 -8.25 -9.13 -18.96
N LYS A 29 -7.28 -9.14 -18.03
CA LYS A 29 -5.97 -8.52 -18.24
C LYS A 29 -5.02 -9.40 -19.05
N ILE A 30 -5.11 -10.72 -18.90
CA ILE A 30 -4.18 -11.67 -19.53
C ILE A 30 -4.74 -12.26 -20.83
N LYS A 31 -6.05 -12.17 -21.10
CA LYS A 31 -6.70 -12.79 -22.28
C LYS A 31 -6.13 -12.39 -23.62
N HIS A 32 -5.58 -11.18 -23.73
CA HIS A 32 -4.97 -10.69 -24.97
C HIS A 32 -3.50 -11.09 -25.12
N LYS A 33 -2.89 -11.66 -24.08
CA LYS A 33 -1.46 -12.00 -24.00
C LYS A 33 -1.19 -13.50 -24.01
N LYS A 34 -2.23 -14.33 -23.91
CA LYS A 34 -2.11 -15.78 -23.78
C LYS A 34 -2.80 -16.46 -24.96
N SER A 35 -2.29 -17.64 -25.34
CA SER A 35 -2.89 -18.45 -26.40
C SER A 35 -4.25 -19.01 -25.97
N LYS A 36 -5.07 -19.42 -26.95
CA LYS A 36 -6.35 -20.07 -26.69
C LYS A 36 -6.19 -21.39 -25.93
N ASP A 37 -5.07 -22.08 -26.12
CA ASP A 37 -4.75 -23.32 -25.40
C ASP A 37 -4.54 -23.09 -23.90
N LEU A 38 -4.14 -21.87 -23.50
CA LEU A 38 -3.96 -21.54 -22.09
C LEU A 38 -5.21 -20.93 -21.46
N LEU A 39 -6.05 -20.26 -22.26
CA LEU A 39 -7.20 -19.51 -21.79
C LEU A 39 -8.25 -19.38 -22.90
N TYR A 40 -9.41 -20.00 -22.70
CA TYR A 40 -10.52 -19.93 -23.64
C TYR A 40 -11.87 -19.92 -22.94
N LYS A 41 -12.94 -19.74 -23.73
CA LYS A 41 -14.31 -19.95 -23.26
C LYS A 41 -14.89 -21.21 -23.88
N ASP A 42 -15.54 -22.04 -23.06
CA ASP A 42 -16.22 -23.23 -23.53
C ASP A 42 -17.54 -22.92 -24.26
N LYS A 43 -18.27 -23.98 -24.65
CA LYS A 43 -19.55 -23.88 -25.37
C LYS A 43 -20.66 -23.18 -24.55
N LEU A 44 -20.49 -23.05 -23.24
CA LEU A 44 -21.42 -22.39 -22.32
C LEU A 44 -20.96 -20.97 -21.98
N ASP A 45 -20.01 -20.41 -22.73
CA ASP A 45 -19.38 -19.10 -22.51
C ASP A 45 -18.66 -18.98 -21.14
N GLN A 46 -18.27 -20.11 -20.54
CA GLN A 46 -17.54 -20.14 -19.28
C GLN A 46 -16.03 -20.15 -19.53
N TRP A 47 -15.29 -19.35 -18.75
CA TRP A 47 -13.84 -19.31 -18.84
C TRP A 47 -13.20 -20.60 -18.33
N GLN A 48 -12.38 -21.20 -19.17
CA GLN A 48 -11.52 -22.34 -18.87
C GLN A 48 -10.07 -21.86 -18.84
N VAL A 49 -9.41 -22.07 -17.70
CA VAL A 49 -8.04 -21.60 -17.45
C VAL A 49 -7.14 -22.80 -17.27
N HIS A 50 -6.11 -22.92 -18.10
CA HIS A 50 -5.13 -23.99 -17.96
C HIS A 50 -4.38 -23.86 -16.63
N HIS A 51 -4.09 -24.98 -15.97
CA HIS A 51 -3.39 -25.00 -14.67
C HIS A 51 -2.03 -24.26 -14.68
N LEU A 52 -1.36 -24.15 -15.83
CA LEU A 52 -0.10 -23.41 -15.99
C LEU A 52 -0.26 -21.90 -15.75
N LEU A 53 -1.48 -21.37 -15.84
CA LEU A 53 -1.78 -19.97 -15.52
C LEU A 53 -2.09 -19.73 -14.05
N LEU A 54 -2.21 -20.78 -13.21
CA LEU A 54 -2.49 -20.63 -11.77
C LEU A 54 -1.56 -19.66 -11.03
N PRO A 55 -0.25 -19.57 -11.34
CA PRO A 55 0.62 -18.58 -10.70
C PRO A 55 0.19 -17.12 -10.91
N GLU A 56 -0.56 -16.80 -11.96
CA GLU A 56 -1.12 -15.47 -12.23
C GLU A 56 -2.29 -15.13 -11.28
N PHE A 57 -2.90 -16.16 -10.68
CA PHE A 57 -4.04 -16.06 -9.76
C PHE A 57 -3.59 -16.16 -8.29
N LYS A 58 -2.35 -15.81 -7.98
CA LYS A 58 -1.91 -15.69 -6.59
C LYS A 58 -2.68 -14.59 -5.88
N ARG A 59 -3.14 -14.88 -4.66
CA ARG A 59 -3.77 -13.89 -3.78
C ARG A 59 -2.81 -12.71 -3.60
N LYS A 60 -3.17 -11.55 -4.16
CA LYS A 60 -2.48 -10.31 -3.81
C LYS A 60 -2.74 -10.06 -2.33
N ARG A 61 -1.68 -9.80 -1.56
CA ARG A 61 -1.78 -9.55 -0.12
C ARG A 61 -2.94 -8.58 0.14
N ASN A 62 -3.97 -9.05 0.84
CA ASN A 62 -5.06 -8.17 1.25
C ASN A 62 -4.45 -7.15 2.20
N LYS A 63 -4.77 -5.87 2.00
CA LYS A 63 -4.38 -4.80 2.92
C LYS A 63 -5.18 -4.99 4.21
N ILE A 64 -4.68 -5.84 5.11
CA ILE A 64 -5.29 -6.10 6.43
C ILE A 64 -5.20 -4.84 7.28
N VAL A 65 -4.15 -4.04 7.07
CA VAL A 65 -3.82 -2.89 7.87
C VAL A 65 -4.22 -1.61 7.12
N LYS A 66 -5.11 -0.78 7.71
CA LYS A 66 -5.52 0.52 7.15
C LYS A 66 -4.39 1.56 7.06
N HIS A 67 -3.21 1.22 7.55
CA HIS A 67 -2.04 2.07 7.49
C HIS A 67 -1.46 2.15 6.06
N TYR A 68 -0.94 3.31 5.71
CA TYR A 68 -0.08 3.50 4.54
C TYR A 68 1.19 4.23 4.96
N ALA A 69 2.25 4.00 4.21
CA ALA A 69 3.52 4.68 4.41
C ALA A 69 3.49 6.05 3.73
N LEU A 70 4.01 7.04 4.42
CA LEU A 70 4.29 8.37 3.85
C LEU A 70 5.69 8.76 4.26
N THR A 71 6.56 8.95 3.28
CA THR A 71 7.89 9.52 3.50
C THR A 71 7.86 10.97 3.06
N ILE A 72 8.36 11.89 3.88
CA ILE A 72 8.41 13.33 3.62
C ILE A 72 9.87 13.77 3.64
N ASP A 73 10.25 14.49 2.60
CA ASP A 73 11.55 15.11 2.41
C ASP A 73 11.37 16.63 2.34
N PRO A 74 11.47 17.31 3.49
CA PRO A 74 11.41 18.77 3.54
C PRO A 74 12.59 19.40 2.78
N CYS A 75 12.38 20.55 2.13
CA CYS A 75 13.47 21.20 1.39
C CYS A 75 14.50 21.90 2.28
N CYS A 76 14.16 22.17 3.54
CA CYS A 76 15.02 22.82 4.50
C CYS A 76 15.16 21.96 5.75
N ASP A 77 16.24 22.19 6.47
CA ASP A 77 16.54 21.46 7.70
C ASP A 77 15.77 22.08 8.86
N TYR A 78 14.67 21.44 9.23
CA TYR A 78 13.85 21.76 10.38
C TYR A 78 14.40 21.11 11.65
N SER A 79 14.21 21.79 12.79
CA SER A 79 14.42 21.15 14.08
C SER A 79 13.35 20.08 14.30
N ASN A 80 13.63 19.11 15.18
CA ASN A 80 12.62 18.10 15.55
C ASN A 80 11.36 18.77 16.10
N LYS A 81 11.51 19.87 16.85
CA LYS A 81 10.39 20.63 17.40
C LYS A 81 9.53 21.26 16.30
N ASP A 82 10.15 21.87 15.28
CA ASP A 82 9.40 22.45 14.16
C ASP A 82 8.63 21.37 13.39
N ILE A 83 9.25 20.20 13.21
CA ILE A 83 8.58 19.05 12.58
C ILE A 83 7.39 18.59 13.42
N ASP A 84 7.54 18.48 14.74
CA ASP A 84 6.46 18.09 15.64
C ASP A 84 5.30 19.10 15.58
N GLU A 85 5.59 20.41 15.57
CA GLU A 85 4.59 21.47 15.41
C GLU A 85 3.88 21.39 14.05
N ILE A 86 4.62 21.16 12.96
CA ILE A 86 4.07 20.97 11.61
C ILE A 86 3.17 19.73 11.55
N MET A 87 3.60 18.62 12.14
CA MET A 87 2.83 17.37 12.16
C MET A 87 1.55 17.52 12.99
N GLN A 88 1.60 18.26 14.09
CA GLN A 88 0.42 18.60 14.89
C GLN A 88 -0.55 19.51 14.12
N PHE A 89 -0.04 20.45 13.33
CA PHE A 89 -0.86 21.25 12.42
C PHE A 89 -1.55 20.37 11.37
N VAL A 90 -0.81 19.48 10.70
CA VAL A 90 -1.36 18.53 9.72
C VAL A 90 -2.46 17.66 10.35
N PHE A 91 -2.21 17.15 11.56
CA PHE A 91 -3.18 16.37 12.30
C PHE A 91 -4.48 17.14 12.54
N THR A 92 -4.36 18.35 13.09
CA THR A 92 -5.51 19.20 13.45
C THR A 92 -6.31 19.61 12.22
N GLN A 93 -5.64 20.00 11.14
CA GLN A 93 -6.32 20.47 9.92
C GLN A 93 -6.96 19.36 9.10
N THR A 94 -6.46 18.12 9.20
CA THR A 94 -7.07 16.98 8.51
C THR A 94 -8.51 16.76 9.01
N GLY A 95 -8.79 16.94 10.30
CA GLY A 95 -10.14 16.81 10.85
C GLY A 95 -10.76 15.42 10.60
N ASP A 96 -9.94 14.38 10.72
CA ASP A 96 -10.36 12.98 10.61
C ASP A 96 -10.37 12.35 12.01
N GLU A 97 -11.54 11.90 12.46
CA GLU A 97 -11.74 11.28 13.77
C GLU A 97 -10.90 10.00 13.96
N ASN A 98 -10.56 9.32 12.87
CA ASN A 98 -9.79 8.07 12.90
C ASN A 98 -8.31 8.28 12.58
N LEU A 99 -7.83 9.53 12.63
CA LEU A 99 -6.47 9.87 12.27
C LEU A 99 -5.49 9.37 13.32
N GLU A 100 -4.48 8.64 12.84
CA GLU A 100 -3.30 8.24 13.60
C GLU A 100 -2.09 8.52 12.71
N ILE A 101 -1.23 9.44 13.15
CA ILE A 101 0.03 9.76 12.48
C ILE A 101 1.16 9.25 13.37
N ASN A 102 1.87 8.24 12.89
CA ASN A 102 3.08 7.75 13.51
C ASN A 102 4.26 8.09 12.63
N TYR A 103 5.32 8.68 13.18
CA TYR A 103 6.47 9.11 12.40
C TYR A 103 7.80 9.02 13.14
N THR A 104 8.88 8.83 12.39
CA THR A 104 10.27 8.96 12.86
C THR A 104 10.97 10.04 12.05
N ILE A 105 11.91 10.74 12.67
CA ILE A 105 12.72 11.77 12.04
C ILE A 105 14.14 11.22 11.91
N GLU A 106 14.58 10.98 10.68
CA GLU A 106 15.94 10.59 10.34
C GLU A 106 16.67 11.76 9.66
N LYS A 107 18.00 11.66 9.56
CA LYS A 107 18.82 12.51 8.68
C LYS A 107 19.29 11.66 7.51
N LYS A 108 19.05 12.10 6.28
CA LYS A 108 19.55 11.40 5.09
C LYS A 108 21.07 11.33 5.13
N LYS A 109 21.64 10.14 4.99
CA LYS A 109 23.10 9.95 4.92
C LYS A 109 23.75 10.72 3.75
N ALA A 110 23.02 10.94 2.67
CA ALA A 110 23.55 11.58 1.47
C ALA A 110 23.74 13.11 1.59
N ASN A 111 22.89 13.80 2.36
CA ASN A 111 22.88 15.27 2.40
C ASN A 111 22.51 15.87 3.76
N ASN A 112 22.38 15.04 4.80
CA ASN A 112 22.05 15.42 6.17
C ASN A 112 20.73 16.22 6.33
N GLN A 113 19.83 16.17 5.35
CA GLN A 113 18.51 16.78 5.45
C GLN A 113 17.55 15.88 6.24
N ASN A 114 16.52 16.47 6.86
CA ASN A 114 15.46 15.68 7.50
C ASN A 114 14.83 14.69 6.51
N HIS A 115 14.55 13.50 7.01
CA HIS A 115 13.84 12.44 6.33
C HIS A 115 12.79 11.90 7.28
N ILE A 116 11.53 12.17 7.00
CA ILE A 116 10.45 11.82 7.92
C ILE A 116 9.76 10.57 7.36
N HIS A 117 9.87 9.47 8.06
CA HIS A 117 9.15 8.25 7.71
C HIS A 117 7.90 8.12 8.56
N CYS A 118 6.73 7.99 7.92
CA CYS A 118 5.45 7.87 8.59
C CYS A 118 4.76 6.54 8.27
N TYR A 119 3.92 6.08 9.19
CA TYR A 119 2.80 5.19 8.88
C TYR A 119 1.52 5.79 9.44
N ILE A 120 0.54 5.95 8.56
CA ILE A 120 -0.64 6.78 8.84
C ILE A 120 -1.90 5.96 8.63
N LYS A 121 -2.82 6.05 9.58
CA LYS A 121 -4.20 5.56 9.45
C LYS A 121 -5.11 6.76 9.27
N SER A 122 -5.83 6.81 8.15
CA SER A 122 -6.78 7.89 7.86
C SER A 122 -7.81 7.43 6.84
N ASN A 123 -9.05 7.90 7.00
CA ASN A 123 -10.09 7.82 5.99
C ASN A 123 -10.01 9.00 5.00
N GLN A 124 -9.34 10.10 5.37
CA GLN A 124 -9.20 11.34 4.61
C GLN A 124 -7.80 11.54 4.01
N LYS A 125 -7.18 10.47 3.51
CA LYS A 125 -5.82 10.47 2.93
C LYS A 125 -5.52 11.66 2.00
N ARG A 126 -6.44 11.98 1.09
CA ARG A 126 -6.26 13.10 0.14
C ARG A 126 -6.13 14.45 0.84
N LYS A 127 -6.96 14.71 1.86
CA LYS A 127 -6.94 15.96 2.63
C LYS A 127 -5.66 16.05 3.47
N LEU A 128 -5.27 14.95 4.11
CA LEU A 128 -4.00 14.87 4.85
C LEU A 128 -2.80 15.24 3.97
N LEU A 129 -2.73 14.69 2.75
CA LEU A 129 -1.64 15.02 1.82
C LEU A 129 -1.68 16.48 1.37
N GLN A 130 -2.85 17.10 1.25
CA GLN A 130 -2.97 18.54 1.00
C GLN A 130 -2.42 19.35 2.18
N CYS A 131 -2.77 18.97 3.42
CA CYS A 131 -2.22 19.61 4.62
C CYS A 131 -0.70 19.46 4.70
N VAL A 132 -0.15 18.29 4.41
CA VAL A 132 1.32 18.05 4.35
C VAL A 132 1.98 18.97 3.33
N LYS A 133 1.42 19.07 2.11
CA LYS A 133 1.94 19.96 1.05
C LYS A 133 1.90 21.44 1.42
N LEU A 134 0.87 21.85 2.17
CA LEU A 134 0.72 23.22 2.64
C LEU A 134 1.70 23.53 3.79
N ALA A 135 1.87 22.59 4.71
CA ALA A 135 2.66 22.81 5.92
C ALA A 135 4.17 22.72 5.65
N PHE A 136 4.62 21.78 4.82
CA PHE A 136 6.00 21.73 4.37
C PHE A 136 6.16 22.55 3.09
N THR A 137 6.78 23.71 3.19
CA THR A 137 7.08 24.56 2.03
C THR A 137 8.01 23.77 1.08
N LYS A 138 7.60 23.58 -0.19
CA LYS A 138 8.35 22.80 -1.20
C LYS A 138 8.82 21.42 -0.70
N THR A 139 7.89 20.50 -0.47
CA THR A 139 8.22 19.13 -0.02
C THR A 139 8.15 18.11 -1.16
N ASN A 140 9.09 17.16 -1.15
CA ASN A 140 8.92 15.91 -1.86
C ASN A 140 8.32 14.89 -0.88
N TYR A 141 7.38 14.08 -1.36
CA TYR A 141 6.84 13.00 -0.54
C TYR A 141 6.61 11.76 -1.39
N TYR A 142 6.71 10.60 -0.75
CA TYR A 142 6.48 9.31 -1.38
C TYR A 142 5.48 8.51 -0.56
N GLU A 143 4.50 7.93 -1.25
CA GLU A 143 3.45 7.13 -0.65
C GLU A 143 3.61 5.66 -1.03
N ASN A 144 3.40 4.77 -0.08
CA ASN A 144 3.34 3.34 -0.38
C ASN A 144 2.31 2.62 0.47
N ASP A 145 1.81 1.50 -0.03
CA ASP A 145 0.99 0.61 0.79
C ASP A 145 1.87 -0.19 1.75
N ILE A 146 1.42 -0.33 3.00
CA ILE A 146 2.07 -1.17 3.99
C ILE A 146 1.35 -2.53 4.01
N TYR A 147 2.09 -3.57 3.63
CA TYR A 147 1.62 -4.96 3.68
C TYR A 147 2.11 -5.71 4.93
N ASP A 148 3.21 -5.26 5.53
CA ASP A 148 3.78 -5.75 6.79
C ASP A 148 4.10 -4.54 7.67
N LEU A 149 3.23 -4.28 8.65
CA LEU A 149 3.37 -3.12 9.54
C LEU A 149 4.58 -3.25 10.47
N GLU A 150 4.85 -4.44 10.99
CA GLU A 150 5.96 -4.66 11.91
C GLU A 150 7.30 -4.60 11.17
N GLY A 151 7.36 -5.11 9.93
CA GLY A 151 8.49 -4.89 9.03
C GLY A 151 8.74 -3.41 8.77
N TRP A 152 7.68 -2.62 8.53
CA TRP A 152 7.80 -1.17 8.34
C TRP A 152 8.29 -0.45 9.61
N LYS A 153 7.73 -0.77 10.78
CA LYS A 153 8.18 -0.20 12.07
C LYS A 153 9.68 -0.44 12.29
N ARG A 154 10.14 -1.70 12.13
CA ARG A 154 11.57 -2.02 12.25
C ARG A 154 12.45 -1.25 11.27
N TYR A 155 11.96 -1.02 10.06
CA TYR A 155 12.70 -0.27 9.04
C TYR A 155 12.87 1.21 9.43
N ILE A 156 11.82 1.88 9.91
CA ILE A 156 11.84 3.31 10.24
C ILE A 156 12.49 3.61 11.59
N THR A 157 12.71 2.58 12.42
CA THR A 157 13.43 2.67 13.70
C THR A 157 14.82 2.04 13.65
N LYS A 158 15.32 1.66 12.46
CA LYS A 158 16.60 0.93 12.30
C LYS A 158 17.80 1.66 12.90
N ASP A 159 17.75 2.99 12.89
CA ASP A 159 18.81 3.88 13.39
C ASP A 159 18.57 4.29 14.85
N GLY A 160 17.66 3.61 15.56
CA GLY A 160 17.35 3.86 16.98
C GLY A 160 16.40 5.04 17.23
N ASN A 161 15.88 5.67 16.17
CA ASN A 161 14.96 6.81 16.31
C ASN A 161 13.60 6.36 16.89
N PRO A 162 13.04 7.09 17.86
CA PRO A 162 11.75 6.78 18.44
C PRO A 162 10.62 7.08 17.46
N ILE A 163 9.51 6.33 17.59
CA ILE A 163 8.27 6.62 16.87
C ILE A 163 7.46 7.63 17.67
N ASN A 164 7.31 8.82 17.12
CA ASN A 164 6.37 9.83 17.61
C ASN A 164 4.97 9.48 17.11
N THR A 165 3.96 9.63 17.98
CA THR A 165 2.57 9.26 17.69
C THR A 165 1.64 10.42 18.00
N ILE A 166 0.82 10.81 17.03
CA ILE A 166 -0.29 11.76 17.19
C ILE A 166 -1.58 11.04 16.83
N LYS A 167 -2.52 10.97 17.77
CA LYS A 167 -3.80 10.29 17.62
C LYS A 167 -4.89 11.01 18.43
N ASN A 168 -6.14 10.85 18.01
CA ASN A 168 -7.29 11.24 18.84
C ASN A 168 -7.42 10.32 20.06
#